data_AF-A0A9W9LXL4-F1
#
_entry.id   AF-A0A9W9LXL4-F1
#
_cell.length_a   1.000
_cell.length_b   1.000
_cell.length_c   1.000
_cell.angle_alpha   90.00
_cell.angle_beta   90.00
_cell.angle_gamma   90.00
#
_symmetry.space_group_name_H-M   'P 1'
#
loop_
_entity.id
_entity.type
_entity.pdbx_description
1 polymer ?
#
loop_
_entity_poly.entity_id
_entity_poly.type
_entity_poly.pdbx_seq_one_letter_code
_entity_poly.pdbx_strand_id
1 'polypeptide(L)'
;MFIKPMITSLLASADQIRTRCQERLPNNYLERYLEEFEDEDHALAQVQWVQRHRRQTRRGNEILQREMHLGAMLSFYQNMTAEQIARDSSRAEKIQDCKAALKTINLDYWQHRAQINEIEKTKPRGRLVQDYVRIQHRRPERLWKVERIFCRLRGGCCSRDCGCCERTWRTIRDPHGLPGYLHCGRSCGCCERHRE
;
A
#
# COMPACT_ATOMS: atom_id res chain seq x y z
N MET A 1 -29.14 0.98 0.98
CA MET A 1 -29.63 2.18 1.69
C MET A 1 -28.96 2.30 3.08
N PHE A 2 -27.63 2.45 3.12
CA PHE A 2 -26.83 2.39 4.37
C PHE A 2 -25.84 3.55 4.55
N ILE A 3 -25.92 4.59 3.71
CA ILE A 3 -24.96 5.69 3.69
C ILE A 3 -25.32 6.76 4.73
N LYS A 4 -26.62 7.07 4.89
CA LYS A 4 -27.10 8.05 5.87
C LYS A 4 -26.62 7.75 7.31
N PRO A 5 -26.75 6.54 7.86
CA PRO A 5 -26.29 6.25 9.22
C PRO A 5 -24.77 6.41 9.40
N MET A 6 -23.98 6.13 8.35
CA MET A 6 -22.53 6.29 8.37
C MET A 6 -22.12 7.77 8.35
N ILE A 7 -22.83 8.59 7.57
CA ILE A 7 -22.64 10.04 7.53
C ILE A 7 -23.10 10.66 8.85
N THR A 8 -24.24 10.26 9.42
CA THR A 8 -24.71 10.77 10.72
C THR A 8 -23.77 10.37 11.87
N SER A 9 -23.21 9.15 11.84
CA SER A 9 -22.18 8.72 12.80
C SER A 9 -20.85 9.49 12.63
N LEU A 10 -20.46 9.82 11.40
CA LEU A 10 -19.31 10.69 11.12
C LEU A 10 -19.56 12.14 11.56
N LEU A 11 -20.77 12.67 11.41
CA LEU A 11 -21.15 14.02 11.85
C LEU A 11 -21.30 14.13 13.38
N ALA A 12 -21.87 13.12 14.03
CA ALA A 12 -21.89 13.04 15.51
C ALA A 12 -20.47 12.89 16.10
N SER A 13 -19.59 12.19 15.38
CA SER A 13 -18.15 12.17 15.69
C SER A 13 -17.49 13.51 15.37
N ALA A 14 -17.97 14.26 14.38
CA ALA A 14 -17.42 15.56 14.01
C ALA A 14 -17.66 16.61 15.09
N ASP A 15 -18.77 16.58 15.83
CA ASP A 15 -18.98 17.46 17.00
C ASP A 15 -18.04 17.09 18.17
N GLN A 16 -17.83 15.80 18.43
CA GLN A 16 -16.84 15.37 19.45
C GLN A 16 -15.39 15.66 19.03
N ILE A 17 -15.09 15.58 17.73
CA ILE A 17 -13.81 15.99 17.15
C ILE A 17 -13.69 17.50 17.17
N ARG A 18 -14.76 18.27 16.93
CA ARG A 18 -14.80 19.74 17.00
C ARG A 18 -14.42 20.21 18.40
N THR A 19 -14.99 19.63 19.46
CA THR A 19 -14.62 19.96 20.85
C THR A 19 -13.17 19.56 21.19
N ARG A 20 -12.64 18.48 20.61
CA ARG A 20 -11.24 18.04 20.83
C ARG A 20 -10.19 18.74 19.94
N CYS A 21 -10.59 19.29 18.79
CA CYS A 21 -9.70 19.92 17.81
C CYS A 21 -9.67 21.44 17.90
N GLN A 22 -10.63 22.07 18.58
CA GLN A 22 -10.64 23.51 18.86
C GLN A 22 -9.38 24.01 19.58
N GLU A 23 -8.66 23.15 20.29
CA GLU A 23 -7.39 23.51 20.95
C GLU A 23 -6.15 23.44 20.02
N ARG A 24 -6.26 22.93 18.79
CA ARG A 24 -5.08 22.64 17.94
C ARG A 24 -5.18 23.00 16.45
N LEU A 25 -6.35 23.34 15.93
CA LEU A 25 -6.53 23.72 14.52
C LEU A 25 -7.16 25.11 14.43
N PRO A 26 -6.66 26.00 13.56
CA PRO A 26 -7.27 27.31 13.36
C PRO A 26 -8.74 27.14 12.94
N ASN A 27 -9.65 27.93 13.54
CA ASN A 27 -11.11 27.83 13.39
C ASN A 27 -11.58 27.69 11.92
N ASN A 28 -10.87 28.33 10.99
CA ASN A 28 -11.18 28.31 9.56
C ASN A 28 -10.90 26.97 8.85
N TYR A 29 -10.16 26.04 9.46
CA TYR A 29 -9.85 24.75 8.84
C TYR A 29 -11.02 23.78 8.96
N LEU A 30 -11.71 23.78 10.11
CA LEU A 30 -12.85 22.89 10.36
C LEU A 30 -14.10 23.38 9.62
N GLU A 31 -14.38 24.69 9.64
CA GLU A 31 -15.48 25.31 8.91
C GLU A 31 -15.39 25.03 7.41
N ARG A 32 -14.22 25.27 6.80
CA ARG A 32 -13.99 24.95 5.38
C ARG A 32 -14.00 23.46 5.05
N TYR A 33 -13.83 22.59 6.03
CA TYR A 33 -14.01 21.14 5.87
C TYR A 33 -15.50 20.83 5.80
N LEU A 34 -16.28 21.37 6.74
CA LEU A 34 -17.72 21.18 6.85
C LEU A 34 -18.47 21.74 5.65
N GLU A 35 -18.10 22.92 5.14
CA GLU A 35 -18.63 23.50 3.89
C GLU A 35 -18.44 22.57 2.69
N GLU A 36 -17.29 21.88 2.59
CA GLU A 36 -17.03 20.91 1.52
C GLU A 36 -17.84 19.61 1.67
N PHE A 37 -18.45 19.38 2.85
CA PHE A 37 -19.37 18.27 3.11
C PHE A 37 -20.85 18.66 2.96
N GLU A 38 -21.15 19.93 2.65
CA GLU A 38 -22.52 20.37 2.32
C GLU A 38 -22.94 19.91 0.91
N ASP A 39 -21.99 19.82 -0.01
CA ASP A 39 -22.17 19.14 -1.31
C ASP A 39 -21.88 17.64 -1.15
N GLU A 40 -22.93 16.87 -0.87
CA GLU A 40 -22.85 15.42 -0.65
C GLU A 40 -22.24 14.67 -1.84
N ASP A 41 -22.54 15.07 -3.08
CA ASP A 41 -22.04 14.42 -4.29
C ASP A 41 -20.54 14.68 -4.47
N HIS A 42 -20.10 15.91 -4.22
CA HIS A 42 -18.68 16.27 -4.26
C HIS A 42 -17.88 15.54 -3.17
N ALA A 43 -18.39 15.52 -1.94
CA ALA A 43 -17.78 14.78 -0.83
C ALA A 43 -17.69 13.27 -1.13
N LEU A 44 -18.76 12.69 -1.69
CA LEU A 44 -18.79 11.29 -2.09
C LEU A 44 -17.74 10.99 -3.17
N ALA A 45 -17.62 11.85 -4.19
CA ALA A 45 -16.63 11.71 -5.24
C ALA A 45 -15.19 11.71 -4.67
N GLN A 46 -14.89 12.61 -3.73
CA GLN A 46 -13.59 12.65 -3.04
C GLN A 46 -13.30 11.35 -2.28
N VAL A 47 -14.26 10.87 -1.47
CA VAL A 47 -14.12 9.62 -0.69
C VAL A 47 -13.91 8.41 -1.61
N GLN A 48 -14.72 8.28 -2.65
CA GLN A 48 -14.62 7.18 -3.61
C GLN A 48 -13.29 7.20 -4.36
N TRP A 49 -12.82 8.38 -4.76
CA TRP A 49 -11.51 8.52 -5.39
C TRP A 49 -10.39 8.09 -4.45
N VAL A 50 -10.37 8.57 -3.20
CA VAL A 50 -9.35 8.19 -2.20
C VAL A 50 -9.36 6.68 -1.95
N GLN A 51 -10.54 6.06 -1.85
CA GLN A 51 -10.65 4.61 -1.66
C GLN A 51 -10.11 3.83 -2.88
N ARG A 52 -10.48 4.23 -4.10
CA ARG A 52 -9.98 3.61 -5.34
C ARG A 52 -8.47 3.74 -5.44
N HIS A 53 -7.94 4.95 -5.24
CA HIS A 53 -6.50 5.21 -5.26
C HIS A 53 -5.79 4.35 -4.21
N ARG A 54 -6.24 4.33 -2.94
CA ARG A 54 -5.63 3.49 -1.88
C ARG A 54 -5.61 2.01 -2.23
N ARG A 55 -6.71 1.47 -2.75
CA ARG A 55 -6.78 0.06 -3.19
C ARG A 55 -5.75 -0.20 -4.28
N GLN A 56 -5.67 0.70 -5.26
CA GLN A 56 -4.74 0.54 -6.36
C GLN A 56 -3.29 0.67 -5.91
N THR A 57 -2.96 1.62 -5.02
CA THR A 57 -1.63 1.71 -4.39
C THR A 57 -1.25 0.41 -3.66
N ARG A 58 -2.17 -0.18 -2.89
CA ARG A 58 -1.92 -1.47 -2.22
C ARG A 58 -1.65 -2.60 -3.21
N ARG A 59 -2.41 -2.68 -4.30
CA ARG A 59 -2.16 -3.66 -5.37
C ARG A 59 -0.77 -3.46 -5.98
N GLY A 60 -0.37 -2.23 -6.25
CA GLY A 60 0.97 -1.90 -6.72
C GLY A 60 2.05 -2.40 -5.75
N ASN A 61 1.85 -2.13 -4.46
CA ASN A 61 2.74 -2.62 -3.41
C ASN A 61 2.84 -4.15 -3.45
N GLU A 62 1.72 -4.88 -3.50
CA GLU A 62 1.67 -6.35 -3.57
C GLU A 62 2.42 -6.93 -4.79
N ILE A 63 2.27 -6.30 -5.97
CA ILE A 63 3.00 -6.68 -7.19
C ILE A 63 4.51 -6.54 -6.95
N LEU A 64 4.97 -5.44 -6.37
CA LEU A 64 6.39 -5.20 -6.08
C LEU A 64 6.94 -6.22 -5.07
N GLN A 65 6.18 -6.60 -4.04
CA GLN A 65 6.65 -7.61 -3.08
C GLN A 65 6.80 -8.98 -3.70
N ARG A 66 5.85 -9.34 -4.58
CA ARG A 66 5.92 -10.60 -5.29
C ARG A 66 7.10 -10.62 -6.25
N GLU A 67 7.35 -9.51 -6.96
CA GLU A 67 8.52 -9.35 -7.83
C GLU A 67 9.83 -9.55 -7.05
N MET A 68 9.97 -8.88 -5.91
CA MET A 68 11.14 -8.99 -5.06
C MET A 68 11.32 -10.40 -4.50
N HIS A 69 10.24 -11.06 -4.08
CA HIS A 69 10.31 -12.42 -3.57
C HIS A 69 10.79 -13.40 -4.64
N LEU A 70 10.18 -13.36 -5.83
CA LEU A 70 10.57 -14.22 -6.96
C LEU A 70 11.96 -13.90 -7.46
N GLY A 71 12.37 -12.63 -7.46
CA GLY A 71 13.73 -12.22 -7.78
C GLY A 71 14.74 -12.80 -6.80
N ALA A 72 14.43 -12.78 -5.50
CA ALA A 72 15.27 -13.40 -4.47
C ALA A 72 15.33 -14.93 -4.63
N MET A 73 14.20 -15.59 -4.92
CA MET A 73 14.17 -17.04 -5.19
C MET A 73 14.98 -17.40 -6.43
N LEU A 74 14.82 -16.66 -7.53
CA LEU A 74 15.56 -16.88 -8.76
C LEU A 74 17.08 -16.73 -8.51
N SER A 75 17.48 -15.67 -7.82
CA SER A 75 18.88 -15.44 -7.43
C SER A 75 19.41 -16.59 -6.56
N PHE A 76 18.62 -17.05 -5.58
CA PHE A 76 18.98 -18.19 -4.75
C PHE A 76 19.24 -19.44 -5.61
N TYR A 77 18.30 -19.83 -6.47
CA TYR A 77 18.46 -21.03 -7.31
C TYR A 77 19.59 -20.89 -8.32
N GLN A 78 19.83 -19.70 -8.87
CA GLN A 78 20.93 -19.46 -9.80
C GLN A 78 22.30 -19.59 -9.12
N ASN A 79 22.41 -19.16 -7.87
CA ASN A 79 23.67 -19.12 -7.11
C ASN A 79 23.87 -20.32 -6.15
N MET A 80 23.10 -21.39 -6.29
CA MET A 80 23.30 -22.63 -5.51
C MET A 80 24.70 -23.21 -5.77
N THR A 81 25.31 -23.78 -4.72
CA THR A 81 26.59 -24.48 -4.82
C THR A 81 26.45 -25.82 -5.55
N ALA A 82 27.56 -26.41 -6.00
CA ALA A 82 27.55 -27.72 -6.66
C ALA A 82 26.90 -28.81 -5.80
N GLU A 83 27.16 -28.81 -4.48
CA GLU A 83 26.55 -29.77 -3.55
C GLU A 83 25.03 -29.57 -3.42
N GLN A 84 24.57 -28.31 -3.46
CA GLN A 84 23.15 -27.99 -3.39
C GLN A 84 22.44 -28.37 -4.70
N ILE A 85 23.08 -28.15 -5.85
CA ILE A 85 22.55 -28.55 -7.17
C ILE A 85 22.39 -30.07 -7.24
N ALA A 86 23.38 -30.83 -6.77
CA ALA A 86 23.30 -32.29 -6.75
C ALA A 86 22.15 -32.83 -5.88
N ARG A 87 21.68 -32.05 -4.89
CA ARG A 87 20.58 -32.41 -3.99
C ARG A 87 19.20 -31.93 -4.45
N ASP A 88 19.14 -30.95 -5.35
CA ASP A 88 17.87 -30.37 -5.84
C ASP A 88 17.69 -30.61 -7.34
N SER A 89 17.15 -31.78 -7.68
CA SER A 89 16.80 -32.16 -9.05
C SER A 89 15.73 -31.25 -9.68
N SER A 90 14.94 -30.54 -8.86
CA SER A 90 13.88 -29.63 -9.31
C SER A 90 14.38 -28.20 -9.59
N ARG A 91 15.68 -27.92 -9.41
CA ARG A 91 16.25 -26.58 -9.60
C ARG A 91 15.91 -25.95 -10.95
N ALA A 92 16.04 -26.70 -12.04
CA ALA A 92 15.81 -26.18 -13.39
C ALA A 92 14.34 -25.75 -13.58
N GLU A 93 13.41 -26.57 -13.09
CA GLU A 93 11.97 -26.28 -13.08
C GLU A 93 11.67 -25.03 -12.24
N LYS A 94 12.17 -24.96 -10.99
CA LYS A 94 12.00 -23.79 -10.11
C LYS A 94 12.53 -22.49 -10.72
N ILE A 95 13.66 -22.55 -11.44
CA ILE A 95 14.20 -21.39 -12.19
C ILE A 95 13.24 -20.98 -13.30
N GLN A 96 12.71 -21.94 -14.05
CA GLN A 96 11.75 -21.69 -15.13
C GLN A 96 10.44 -21.09 -14.59
N ASP A 97 9.93 -21.62 -13.49
CA ASP A 97 8.73 -21.12 -12.80
C ASP A 97 8.92 -19.69 -12.31
N CYS A 98 10.05 -19.39 -11.65
CA CYS A 98 10.37 -18.03 -11.22
C CYS A 98 10.41 -17.07 -12.42
N LYS A 99 11.04 -17.47 -13.53
CA LYS A 99 11.10 -16.66 -14.75
C LYS A 99 9.72 -16.44 -15.37
N ALA A 100 8.87 -17.47 -15.40
CA ALA A 100 7.50 -17.37 -15.92
C ALA A 100 6.62 -16.47 -15.04
N ALA A 101 6.72 -16.61 -13.72
CA ALA A 101 6.01 -15.77 -12.77
C ALA A 101 6.46 -14.30 -12.84
N LEU A 102 7.76 -14.03 -13.00
CA LEU A 102 8.29 -12.68 -13.19
C LEU A 102 7.79 -12.03 -14.50
N LYS A 103 7.66 -12.79 -15.58
CA LYS A 103 7.04 -12.29 -16.83
C LYS A 103 5.59 -11.87 -16.62
N THR A 104 4.82 -12.68 -15.88
CA THR A 104 3.42 -12.37 -15.55
C THR A 104 3.31 -11.11 -14.69
N ILE A 105 4.17 -11.00 -13.67
CA ILE A 105 4.25 -9.80 -12.82
C ILE A 105 4.58 -8.54 -13.61
N ASN A 106 5.42 -8.63 -14.63
CA ASN A 106 5.71 -7.50 -15.49
C ASN A 106 4.45 -7.01 -16.23
N LEU A 107 3.61 -7.93 -16.72
CA LEU A 107 2.33 -7.58 -17.34
C LEU A 107 1.38 -6.96 -16.32
N ASP A 108 1.25 -7.57 -15.13
CA ASP A 108 0.42 -7.05 -14.04
C ASP A 108 0.85 -5.64 -13.60
N TYR A 109 2.16 -5.40 -13.56
CA TYR A 109 2.72 -4.09 -13.25
C TYR A 109 2.29 -3.04 -14.26
N TRP A 110 2.41 -3.31 -15.56
CA TRP A 110 2.00 -2.35 -16.59
C TRP A 110 0.49 -2.10 -16.60
N GLN A 111 -0.33 -3.15 -16.40
CA GLN A 111 -1.77 -2.98 -16.22
C GLN A 111 -2.10 -2.15 -14.98
N HIS A 112 -1.42 -2.40 -13.86
CA HIS A 112 -1.55 -1.59 -12.65
C HIS A 112 -1.19 -0.12 -12.90
N ARG A 113 -0.11 0.15 -13.65
CA ARG A 113 0.32 1.50 -14.04
C ARG A 113 -0.72 2.21 -14.92
N ALA A 114 -1.32 1.51 -15.87
CA ALA A 114 -2.41 2.08 -16.67
C ALA A 114 -3.62 2.45 -15.78
N GLN A 115 -4.03 1.54 -14.89
CA GLN A 115 -5.16 1.75 -13.99
C GLN A 115 -4.94 2.89 -13.00
N ILE A 116 -3.74 3.02 -12.39
CA ILE A 116 -3.47 4.14 -11.49
C ILE A 116 -3.48 5.47 -12.24
N ASN A 117 -2.99 5.51 -13.48
CA ASN A 117 -3.07 6.70 -14.33
C ASN A 117 -4.52 7.09 -14.64
N GLU A 118 -5.41 6.13 -14.91
CA GLU A 118 -6.84 6.41 -15.11
C GLU A 118 -7.52 6.95 -13.83
N ILE A 119 -7.13 6.44 -12.67
CA ILE A 119 -7.61 6.98 -11.38
C ILE A 119 -7.12 8.43 -11.22
N GLU A 120 -5.85 8.72 -11.50
CA GLU A 120 -5.30 10.08 -11.41
C GLU A 120 -6.00 11.06 -12.37
N LYS A 121 -6.38 10.63 -13.58
CA LYS A 121 -7.15 11.47 -14.53
C LYS A 121 -8.51 11.91 -13.99
N THR A 122 -9.13 11.11 -13.12
CA THR A 122 -10.45 11.37 -12.54
C THR A 122 -10.39 11.97 -11.13
N LYS A 123 -9.23 12.53 -10.76
CA LYS A 123 -9.00 13.12 -9.44
C LYS A 123 -9.89 14.34 -9.19
N PRO A 124 -10.82 14.26 -8.21
CA PRO A 124 -11.64 15.40 -7.88
C PRO A 124 -10.79 16.44 -7.14
N ARG A 125 -11.23 17.69 -7.24
CA ARG A 125 -10.74 18.78 -6.38
C ARG A 125 -11.29 18.59 -4.96
N GLY A 126 -10.74 19.32 -4.00
CA GLY A 126 -11.19 19.35 -2.60
C GLY A 126 -10.12 18.95 -1.58
N ARG A 127 -10.34 19.30 -0.31
CA ARG A 127 -9.36 19.15 0.78
C ARG A 127 -9.06 17.71 1.11
N LEU A 128 -10.06 16.83 1.10
CA LEU A 128 -9.86 15.43 1.47
C LEU A 128 -8.82 14.78 0.56
N VAL A 129 -8.93 15.03 -0.75
CA VAL A 129 -7.97 14.57 -1.75
C VAL A 129 -6.61 15.24 -1.56
N GLN A 130 -6.58 16.56 -1.37
CA GLN A 130 -5.33 17.31 -1.17
C GLN A 130 -4.56 16.83 0.06
N ASP A 131 -5.26 16.65 1.18
CA ASP A 131 -4.68 16.21 2.44
C ASP A 131 -4.19 14.76 2.34
N TYR A 132 -4.97 13.88 1.70
CA TYR A 132 -4.55 12.51 1.41
C TYR A 132 -3.24 12.46 0.60
N VAL A 133 -3.19 13.17 -0.52
CA VAL A 133 -2.01 13.25 -1.40
C VAL A 133 -0.82 13.85 -0.66
N ARG A 134 -1.03 14.95 0.09
CA ARG A 134 0.01 15.59 0.89
C ARG A 134 0.60 14.64 1.94
N ILE A 135 -0.24 13.87 2.63
CA ILE A 135 0.20 12.89 3.62
C ILE A 135 1.04 11.79 2.97
N GLN A 136 0.64 11.30 1.79
CA GLN A 136 1.40 10.29 1.05
C GLN A 136 2.80 10.78 0.65
N HIS A 137 2.92 12.01 0.13
CA HIS A 137 4.21 12.52 -0.37
C HIS A 137 5.13 13.07 0.73
N ARG A 138 4.60 13.77 1.74
CA ARG A 138 5.44 14.50 2.70
C ARG A 138 5.82 13.70 3.93
N ARG A 139 5.09 12.61 4.25
CA ARG A 139 5.29 11.86 5.50
C ARG A 139 5.25 10.33 5.30
N PRO A 140 5.99 9.78 4.31
CA PRO A 140 6.00 8.33 4.05
C PRO A 140 6.47 7.54 5.28
N GLU A 141 7.46 8.05 6.02
CA GLU A 141 7.96 7.41 7.24
C GLU A 141 6.88 7.32 8.35
N ARG A 142 6.04 8.36 8.50
CA ARG A 142 4.96 8.34 9.52
C ARG A 142 3.87 7.35 9.15
N LEU A 143 3.48 7.31 7.88
CA LEU A 143 2.53 6.32 7.38
C LEU A 143 3.06 4.90 7.61
N TRP A 144 4.34 4.67 7.30
CA TRP A 144 4.99 3.40 7.52
C TRP A 144 4.98 2.97 9.00
N LYS A 145 5.26 3.88 9.94
CA LYS A 145 5.15 3.61 11.39
C LYS A 145 3.73 3.22 11.79
N VAL A 146 2.71 3.88 11.26
CA VAL A 146 1.30 3.55 11.51
C VAL A 146 0.94 2.19 10.92
N GLU A 147 1.40 1.87 9.72
CA GLU A 147 1.17 0.57 9.07
C GLU A 147 1.80 -0.58 9.86
N ARG A 148 2.96 -0.38 10.49
CA ARG A 148 3.58 -1.37 11.40
C ARG A 148 2.67 -1.72 12.56
N ILE A 149 2.04 -0.72 13.19
CA ILE A 149 1.10 -0.94 14.30
C ILE A 149 -0.08 -1.79 13.82
N PHE A 150 -0.70 -1.42 12.71
CA PHE A 150 -1.83 -2.17 12.16
C PHE A 150 -1.46 -3.59 11.73
N CYS A 151 -0.26 -3.79 11.19
CA CYS A 151 0.21 -5.12 10.84
C CYS A 151 0.42 -5.99 12.07
N ARG A 152 1.03 -5.45 13.14
CA ARG A 152 1.15 -6.13 14.42
C ARG A 152 -0.21 -6.52 15.00
N LEU A 153 -1.16 -5.58 15.02
CA LEU A 153 -2.52 -5.82 15.52
C LEU A 153 -3.28 -6.90 14.72
N ARG A 154 -2.94 -7.10 13.45
CA ARG A 154 -3.52 -8.15 12.59
C ARG A 154 -2.77 -9.49 12.64
N GLY A 155 -1.75 -9.62 13.50
CA GLY A 155 -0.90 -10.84 13.55
C GLY A 155 0.01 -11.03 12.33
N GLY A 156 0.30 -9.94 11.60
CA GLY A 156 1.16 -9.94 10.41
C GLY A 156 2.67 -9.99 10.74
N CYS A 157 3.52 -9.63 9.77
CA CYS A 157 4.99 -9.67 9.91
C CYS A 157 5.51 -9.04 11.22
N CYS A 158 4.91 -7.93 11.63
CA CYS A 158 5.36 -7.10 12.75
C CYS A 158 4.98 -7.63 14.12
N SER A 159 4.14 -8.66 14.23
CA SER A 159 3.93 -9.37 15.49
C SER A 159 4.93 -10.51 15.69
N ARG A 160 5.76 -10.81 14.68
CA ARG A 160 6.68 -11.95 14.65
C ARG A 160 8.14 -11.54 14.67
N ASP A 161 8.39 -10.23 14.65
CA ASP A 161 9.72 -9.62 14.64
C ASP A 161 10.66 -10.22 13.57
N CYS A 162 10.13 -10.55 12.38
CA CYS A 162 10.89 -11.06 11.22
C CYS A 162 11.99 -10.11 10.69
N GLY A 163 12.04 -8.86 11.16
CA GLY A 163 12.86 -7.76 10.60
C GLY A 163 12.50 -7.31 9.17
N CYS A 164 11.65 -8.05 8.46
CA CYS A 164 11.28 -7.80 7.06
C CYS A 164 10.57 -6.45 6.85
N CYS A 165 9.84 -6.00 7.87
CA CYS A 165 9.11 -4.74 7.88
C CYS A 165 9.97 -3.53 8.35
N GLU A 166 11.26 -3.74 8.62
CA GLU A 166 12.24 -2.72 9.04
C GLU A 166 13.24 -2.38 7.94
N ARG A 167 13.29 -3.18 6.88
CA ARG A 167 14.17 -2.97 5.73
C ARG A 167 13.52 -2.02 4.74
N THR A 168 14.35 -1.17 4.14
CA THR A 168 13.94 -0.39 2.97
C THR A 168 13.89 -1.27 1.73
N TRP A 169 12.99 -0.92 0.81
CA TRP A 169 12.73 -1.72 -0.37
C TRP A 169 13.46 -1.11 -1.55
N ARG A 170 14.26 -1.90 -2.26
CA ARG A 170 14.85 -1.50 -3.54
C ARG A 170 14.15 -2.28 -4.63
N THR A 171 13.45 -1.58 -5.52
CA THR A 171 12.82 -2.17 -6.70
C THR A 171 13.51 -1.68 -7.95
N ILE A 172 13.61 -2.55 -8.95
CA ILE A 172 14.08 -2.20 -10.31
C ILE A 172 13.12 -1.23 -11.02
N ARG A 173 11.90 -1.05 -10.47
CA ARG A 173 10.86 -0.18 -11.01
C ARG A 173 11.03 1.28 -10.59
N ASP A 174 11.91 1.55 -9.63
CA ASP A 174 12.35 2.92 -9.31
C ASP A 174 13.59 3.24 -10.14
N PRO A 175 13.51 4.14 -11.14
CA PRO A 175 14.64 4.47 -12.01
C PRO A 175 15.79 5.16 -11.26
N HIS A 176 15.54 5.71 -10.07
CA HIS A 176 16.56 6.32 -9.22
C HIS A 176 17.10 5.34 -8.17
N GLY A 177 16.55 4.11 -8.11
CA GLY A 177 16.94 3.09 -7.14
C GLY A 177 16.72 3.50 -5.69
N LEU A 178 15.84 4.48 -5.46
CA LEU A 178 15.63 5.03 -4.14
C LEU A 178 14.95 3.98 -3.23
N PRO A 179 15.38 3.90 -1.95
CA PRO A 179 14.73 3.02 -1.00
C PRO A 179 13.28 3.47 -0.76
N GLY A 180 12.33 2.60 -1.11
CA GLY A 180 10.93 2.75 -0.77
C GLY A 180 10.65 2.38 0.67
N TYR A 181 9.80 3.18 1.34
CA TYR A 181 9.20 2.83 2.62
C TYR A 181 7.89 2.08 2.35
N LEU A 182 7.95 0.77 2.41
CA LEU A 182 6.81 -0.08 2.10
C LEU A 182 6.64 -1.13 3.20
N HIS A 183 5.42 -1.28 3.68
CA HIS A 183 5.11 -2.29 4.67
C HIS A 183 4.80 -3.64 4.01
N CYS A 184 5.17 -4.77 4.64
CA CYS A 184 4.84 -6.08 4.09
C CYS A 184 3.32 -6.28 4.03
N GLY A 185 2.84 -6.70 2.88
CA GLY A 185 1.50 -7.18 2.61
C GLY A 185 1.50 -8.71 2.49
N ARG A 186 0.41 -9.26 1.93
CA ARG A 186 0.21 -10.71 1.83
C ARG A 186 1.24 -11.39 0.93
N SER A 187 1.81 -10.67 -0.03
CA SER A 187 2.74 -11.18 -1.05
C SER A 187 4.22 -11.04 -0.64
N CYS A 188 4.50 -10.68 0.60
CA CYS A 188 5.86 -10.72 1.12
C CYS A 188 6.28 -12.19 1.29
N GLY A 189 7.50 -12.55 0.86
CA GLY A 189 8.01 -13.91 1.03
C GLY A 189 8.02 -14.42 2.49
N CYS A 190 8.18 -13.54 3.49
CA CYS A 190 8.03 -13.94 4.90
C CYS A 190 6.59 -14.28 5.28
N CYS A 191 5.60 -13.63 4.65
CA CYS A 191 4.19 -13.91 4.84
C CYS A 191 3.75 -15.16 4.07
N GLU A 192 4.30 -15.41 2.88
CA GLU A 192 4.05 -16.62 2.08
C GLU A 192 4.59 -17.87 2.78
N ARG A 193 5.87 -17.89 3.17
CA ARG A 193 6.50 -19.04 3.87
C ARG A 193 5.87 -19.46 5.20
N HIS A 194 5.03 -18.62 5.79
CA HIS A 194 4.33 -18.97 7.02
C HIS A 194 2.92 -19.52 6.76
N ARG A 195 2.40 -19.36 5.54
CA ARG A 195 1.12 -19.94 5.15
C ARG A 195 1.28 -21.35 4.61
N GLU A 196 2.47 -21.67 4.11
CA GLU A 196 2.97 -23.02 3.83
C GLU A 196 3.24 -23.75 5.15
#